data_AF-A0A7I7MC13-F1
#
_entry.id   AF-A0A7I7MC13-F1
#
_cell.length_a   1.000
_cell.length_b   1.000
_cell.length_c   1.000
_cell.angle_alpha   90.00
_cell.angle_beta   90.00
_cell.angle_gamma   90.00
#
_symmetry.space_group_name_H-M   'P 1'
#
loop_
_entity.id
_entity.type
_entity.pdbx_description
1 polymer ?
#
loop_
_entity_poly.entity_id
_entity_poly.type
_entity_poly.pdbx_seq_one_letter_code
_entity_poly.pdbx_strand_id
1 'polypeptide(L)' 'MTSTQTETDECTWLCDYCATCAVGPDCSRLDVIVEPDEIEWRGGAVVTARYRCGCGHEWTCRWSSELLHPQRGI' A
#
# COMPACT_ATOMS: atom_id res chain seq x y z
N MET A 1 -20.65 -26.06 0.67
CA MET A 1 -19.56 -25.22 1.23
C MET A 1 -19.30 -24.14 0.19
N THR A 2 -19.92 -22.97 0.37
CA THR A 2 -19.86 -21.90 -0.61
C THR A 2 -18.77 -20.95 -0.16
N SER A 3 -17.58 -21.07 -0.75
CA SER A 3 -16.48 -20.14 -0.52
C SER A 3 -16.86 -18.80 -1.12
N THR A 4 -17.22 -17.85 -0.27
CA THR A 4 -17.35 -16.44 -0.64
C THR A 4 -15.96 -15.94 -1.00
N GLN A 5 -15.62 -15.98 -2.29
CA GLN A 5 -14.50 -15.21 -2.81
C GLN A 5 -14.90 -13.74 -2.69
N THR A 6 -14.30 -13.06 -1.72
CA THR A 6 -14.29 -11.60 -1.69
C THR A 6 -13.46 -11.16 -2.89
N GLU A 7 -14.12 -10.92 -4.03
CA GLU A 7 -13.60 -10.01 -5.04
C GLU A 7 -13.40 -8.68 -4.32
N THR A 8 -12.18 -8.44 -3.85
CA THR A 8 -11.72 -7.12 -3.44
C THR A 8 -11.76 -6.26 -4.68
N ASP A 9 -12.79 -5.43 -4.82
CA ASP A 9 -12.89 -4.42 -5.87
C ASP A 9 -11.65 -3.51 -5.79
N GLU A 10 -10.79 -3.65 -6.79
CA GLU A 10 -9.37 -3.30 -6.79
C GLU A 10 -9.14 -1.82 -7.06
N CYS A 11 -9.69 -0.96 -6.22
CA CYS A 11 -8.88 0.18 -5.82
C CYS A 11 -7.74 -0.40 -4.98
N THR A 12 -6.68 -0.91 -5.63
CA THR A 12 -5.42 -1.28 -5.00
C THR A 12 -4.77 -0.01 -4.48
N TRP A 13 -5.36 0.59 -3.46
CA TRP A 13 -4.84 1.77 -2.81
C TRP A 13 -3.43 1.43 -2.36
N LEU A 14 -2.47 2.27 -2.71
CA LEU A 14 -1.12 2.16 -2.17
C LEU A 14 -1.22 2.11 -0.64
N CYS A 15 -0.35 1.37 0.02
CA CYS A 15 -0.34 1.32 1.49
C CYS A 15 0.43 2.52 2.08
N ASP A 16 0.43 3.64 1.38
CA ASP A 16 1.24 4.84 1.64
C ASP A 16 0.77 5.63 2.86
N TYR A 17 0.08 5.00 3.82
CA TYR A 17 -0.49 5.69 4.97
C TYR A 17 -0.45 4.81 6.22
N CYS A 18 -0.39 5.45 7.39
CA CYS A 18 -0.40 4.74 8.67
C CYS A 18 -1.82 4.43 9.13
N ALA A 19 -2.27 3.19 8.96
CA ALA A 19 -3.61 2.75 9.39
C ALA A 19 -3.87 2.95 10.90
N THR A 20 -2.83 2.82 11.74
CA THR A 20 -2.95 3.06 13.20
C THR A 20 -3.17 4.53 13.53
N CYS A 21 -2.60 5.45 12.75
CA CYS A 21 -2.84 6.89 12.95
C CYS A 21 -4.17 7.32 12.31
N ALA A 22 -4.62 6.64 11.24
CA ALA A 22 -5.85 6.95 10.52
C ALA A 22 -7.14 6.68 11.31
N VAL A 23 -7.10 5.90 12.40
CA VAL A 23 -8.31 5.56 13.19
C VAL A 23 -8.70 6.63 14.23
N GLY A 24 -7.97 7.74 14.30
CA GLY A 24 -8.31 8.86 15.18
C GLY A 24 -9.65 9.52 14.79
N PRO A 25 -10.40 10.08 15.76
CA PRO A 25 -11.75 10.62 15.53
C PRO A 25 -11.83 11.75 14.49
N ASP A 26 -10.69 12.36 14.14
CA ASP A 26 -10.58 13.43 13.14
C ASP A 26 -9.49 13.17 12.08
N CYS A 27 -8.95 11.95 12.00
CA CYS A 27 -7.85 11.65 11.09
C CYS A 27 -8.38 11.12 9.75
N SER A 28 -8.22 11.88 8.68
CA SER A 28 -8.40 11.33 7.33
C SER A 28 -7.14 10.57 6.91
N ARG A 29 -7.29 9.61 6.01
CA ARG A 29 -6.14 8.91 5.42
C ARG A 29 -5.10 9.87 4.85
N LEU A 30 -5.54 10.98 4.24
CA LEU A 30 -4.67 11.97 3.62
C LEU A 30 -3.74 12.66 4.63
N ASP A 31 -4.16 12.76 5.88
CA ASP A 31 -3.39 13.37 6.96
C ASP A 31 -2.24 12.48 7.46
N VAL A 32 -2.27 11.21 7.09
CA VAL A 32 -1.33 10.20 7.58
C VAL A 32 -0.63 9.46 6.43
N ILE A 33 -0.53 10.11 5.27
CA ILE A 33 0.32 9.64 4.17
C ILE A 33 1.78 9.71 4.59
N VAL A 34 2.54 8.67 4.25
CA VAL A 34 3.94 8.49 4.60
C VAL A 34 4.70 8.03 3.37
N GLU A 35 5.82 8.71 3.09
CA GLU A 35 6.77 8.27 2.07
C GLU A 35 7.55 7.04 2.57
N PRO A 36 7.91 6.11 1.68
CA PRO A 36 8.70 4.95 2.08
C PRO A 36 10.12 5.35 2.48
N ASP A 37 10.62 4.75 3.56
CA ASP A 37 12.02 4.87 3.99
C ASP A 37 12.95 4.07 3.05
N GLU A 38 12.45 2.98 2.45
CA GLU A 38 13.21 2.09 1.56
C GLU A 38 12.30 1.48 0.48
N ILE A 39 12.80 1.38 -0.76
CA ILE A 39 12.15 0.68 -1.86
C ILE A 39 13.10 -0.35 -2.47
N GLU A 40 12.69 -1.61 -2.51
CA GLU A 40 13.43 -2.71 -3.10
C GLU A 40 12.70 -3.28 -4.34
N TRP A 41 13.41 -3.37 -5.46
CA TRP A 41 12.93 -3.96 -6.72
C TRP A 41 13.59 -5.32 -6.95
N ARG A 42 12.91 -6.42 -6.62
CA ARG A 42 13.46 -7.77 -6.80
C ARG A 42 13.18 -8.30 -8.19
N GLY A 43 14.20 -8.25 -9.05
CA GLY A 43 14.18 -8.89 -10.36
C GLY A 43 13.07 -8.39 -11.30
N GLY A 44 12.57 -7.17 -11.06
CA GLY A 44 11.54 -6.54 -11.88
C GLY A 44 10.13 -7.09 -11.72
N ALA A 45 9.91 -8.16 -10.95
CA ALA A 45 8.58 -8.79 -10.79
C ALA A 45 7.81 -8.25 -9.57
N VAL A 46 8.52 -7.84 -8.53
CA VAL A 46 7.95 -7.43 -7.25
C VAL A 46 8.64 -6.19 -6.73
N VAL A 47 7.84 -5.25 -6.22
CA VAL A 47 8.30 -4.08 -5.49
C VAL A 47 7.93 -4.23 -4.02
N THR A 48 8.91 -4.06 -3.14
CA THR A 48 8.71 -4.00 -1.69
C THR A 48 9.02 -2.58 -1.24
N ALA A 49 8.14 -1.98 -0.44
CA ALA A 49 8.41 -0.71 0.21
C ALA A 49 8.25 -0.81 1.72
N ARG A 50 9.19 -0.21 2.45
CA ARG A 50 9.16 -0.11 3.91
C ARG A 50 8.79 1.31 4.30
N TYR A 51 7.93 1.43 5.29
CA TYR A 51 7.40 2.71 5.75
C TYR A 51 7.53 2.82 7.27
N ARG A 52 7.69 4.06 7.74
CA ARG A 52 7.65 4.41 9.15
C ARG A 52 7.04 5.79 9.32
N CYS A 53 5.97 5.89 10.10
CA CYS A 53 5.35 7.20 10.37
C CYS A 53 6.09 7.95 11.49
N GLY A 54 5.82 9.25 11.64
CA GLY A 54 6.37 10.08 12.72
C GLY A 54 6.00 9.62 14.14
N CYS A 55 4.94 8.82 14.29
CA CYS A 55 4.55 8.21 15.57
C CYS A 55 5.33 6.91 15.88
N GLY A 56 6.17 6.43 14.96
CA GLY A 56 7.00 5.23 15.14
C GLY A 56 6.34 3.91 14.73
N HIS A 57 5.17 3.93 14.08
CA HIS A 57 4.60 2.71 13.51
C HIS A 57 5.29 2.37 12.19
N GLU A 58 5.64 1.10 12.02
CA GLU A 58 6.35 0.59 10.85
C GLU A 58 5.52 -0.46 10.13
N TRP A 59 5.60 -0.47 8.79
CA TRP A 59 4.96 -1.49 7.98
C TRP A 59 5.72 -1.73 6.67
N THR A 60 5.44 -2.86 6.04
CA THR A 60 6.02 -3.25 4.75
C THR A 60 4.91 -3.61 3.79
N CYS A 61 5.07 -3.16 2.56
CA CYS A 61 4.13 -3.44 1.50
C CYS A 61 4.82 -4.07 0.33
N ARG A 62 4.05 -4.87 -0.41
CA ARG A 62 4.52 -5.63 -1.53
C ARG A 62 3.50 -5.58 -2.64
N TRP A 63 3.95 -5.21 -3.84
CA TRP A 63 3.14 -5.19 -5.04
C TRP A 63 3.78 -6.03 -6.13
N SER A 64 2.95 -6.63 -6.99
CA SER A 64 3.43 -7.06 -8.30
C SER A 64 3.84 -5.81 -9.08
N SER A 65 4.99 -5.87 -9.73
CA SER A 65 5.44 -4.82 -10.66
C SER A 65 4.42 -4.51 -11.76
N GLU A 66 3.59 -5.48 -12.14
CA GLU A 66 2.53 -5.32 -13.16
C GLU A 66 1.47 -4.31 -12.73
N LEU A 67 1.19 -4.21 -11.41
CA LEU A 67 0.25 -3.23 -10.86
C LEU A 67 0.83 -1.81 -10.85
N LEU A 68 2.15 -1.67 -10.96
CA LEU A 68 2.85 -0.38 -10.99
C LEU A 68 3.11 0.12 -12.41
N HIS A 69 2.88 -0.72 -13.42
CA HIS A 69 2.89 -0.28 -14.81
C HIS A 69 1.48 0.20 -15.18
N PRO A 70 1.26 1.49 -15.45
CA PRO A 70 0.01 1.91 -16.07
C PRO A 70 -0.13 1.15 -17.38
N GLN A 71 -1.24 0.44 -17.57
CA GLN A 71 -1.50 -0.28 -18.81
C GLN A 71 -1.26 0.68 -19.98
N ARG A 72 -0.22 0.41 -20.78
CA ARG A 72 0.00 1.08 -22.06
C ARG A 72 -1.11 0.64 -23.01
N GLY A 73 -2.26 1.27 -22.88
CA GLY A 73 -3.31 1.23 -23.89
C GLY A 73 -2.78 1.86 -25.18
N ILE A 74 -2.85 1.06 -26.24
CA ILE A 74 -2.56 1.42 -27.64
C ILE A 74 -3.58 2.45 -28.13
#